data_AF-A0A915YD52-F1
#
_entry.id   AF-A0A915YD52-F1
#
_cell.length_a   1.000
_cell.length_b   1.000
_cell.length_c   1.000
_cell.angle_alpha   90.00
_cell.angle_beta   90.00
_cell.angle_gamma   90.00
#
_symmetry.space_group_name_H-M   'P 1'
#
loop_
_entity.id
_entity.type
_entity.pdbx_description
1 polymer ?
#
loop_
_entity_poly.entity_id
_entity_poly.type
_entity_poly.pdbx_seq_one_letter_code
_entity_poly.pdbx_strand_id
1 'polypeptide(L)'
;MKPDIEIICPSCSSKAAFYAPTVVRRTCYVPDMKGKVACSFCGCNREHDFTSKDYYYSIPVGRRFLYARTMENLKVLLAYFKENKRRQSDPELDFPKEFYENRLEIVKRIENKIYKELEK
;
A
#
# COMPACT_ATOMS: atom_id res chain seq x y z
N MET A 1 12.04 -10.95 -9.72
CA MET A 1 10.87 -10.19 -10.21
C MET A 1 10.32 -9.37 -9.04
N LYS A 2 10.20 -8.04 -9.15
CA LYS A 2 9.60 -7.24 -8.08
C LYS A 2 8.09 -7.52 -8.01
N PRO A 3 7.49 -7.63 -6.82
CA PRO A 3 6.04 -7.79 -6.70
C PRO A 3 5.31 -6.56 -7.21
N ASP A 4 4.12 -6.76 -7.78
CA ASP A 4 3.23 -5.65 -8.14
C ASP A 4 2.65 -5.01 -6.87
N ILE A 5 2.36 -5.85 -5.86
CA ILE A 5 1.83 -5.46 -4.56
C ILE A 5 2.41 -6.37 -3.47
N GLU A 6 2.83 -5.79 -2.36
CA GLU A 6 3.13 -6.51 -1.11
C GLU A 6 1.85 -6.63 -0.27
N ILE A 7 1.48 -7.88 0.04
CA ILE A 7 0.21 -8.22 0.69
C ILE A 7 0.42 -8.97 2.01
N ILE A 8 -0.64 -9.07 2.80
CA ILE A 8 -0.75 -9.98 3.93
C ILE A 8 -1.04 -11.37 3.36
N CYS A 9 -0.17 -12.35 3.64
CA CYS A 9 -0.36 -13.72 3.17
C CYS A 9 -1.66 -14.29 3.72
N PRO A 10 -2.58 -14.80 2.88
CA PRO A 10 -3.85 -15.35 3.34
C PRO A 10 -3.70 -16.66 4.15
N SER A 11 -2.52 -17.29 4.12
CA SER A 11 -2.27 -18.56 4.82
C SER A 11 -1.58 -18.38 6.18
N CYS A 12 -0.71 -17.38 6.33
CA CYS A 12 0.12 -17.23 7.54
C CYS A 12 0.20 -15.80 8.08
N SER A 13 -0.49 -14.85 7.45
CA SER A 13 -0.48 -13.42 7.82
C SER A 13 0.87 -12.69 7.75
N SER A 14 1.95 -13.39 7.39
CA SER A 14 3.24 -12.78 7.07
C SER A 14 3.18 -11.99 5.78
N LYS A 15 4.17 -11.12 5.54
CA LYS A 15 4.30 -10.39 4.28
C LYS A 15 4.48 -11.37 3.11
N ALA A 16 3.77 -11.14 2.01
CA ALA A 16 3.86 -11.91 0.79
C ALA A 16 3.85 -11.02 -0.45
N ALA A 17 4.30 -11.58 -1.57
CA ALA A 17 4.26 -10.95 -2.87
C ALA A 17 2.96 -11.31 -3.60
N PHE A 18 2.33 -10.33 -4.23
CA PHE A 18 1.23 -10.53 -5.17
C PHE A 18 1.67 -10.07 -6.56
N TYR A 19 1.44 -10.94 -7.53
CA TYR A 19 1.76 -10.71 -8.94
C TYR A 19 0.48 -10.79 -9.76
N ALA A 20 0.16 -9.75 -10.51
CA ALA A 20 -1.06 -9.69 -11.30
C ALA A 20 -0.77 -9.21 -12.72
N PRO A 21 -1.48 -9.74 -13.73
CA PRO A 21 -1.41 -9.19 -15.07
C PRO A 21 -1.90 -7.73 -15.05
N THR A 22 -1.32 -6.90 -15.92
CA THR A 22 -1.81 -5.54 -16.14
C THR A 22 -3.08 -5.59 -16.98
N VAL A 23 -4.13 -4.94 -16.52
CA VAL A 23 -5.41 -4.78 -17.23
C VAL A 23 -5.73 -3.31 -17.43
N VAL A 24 -6.52 -3.00 -18.46
CA VAL A 24 -7.05 -1.65 -18.67
C VAL A 24 -8.37 -1.52 -17.93
N ARG A 25 -8.45 -0.60 -16.97
CA ARG A 25 -9.72 -0.23 -16.32
C ARG A 25 -10.02 1.22 -16.62
N ARG A 26 -11.17 1.45 -17.29
CA ARG A 26 -11.55 2.73 -17.89
C ARG A 26 -10.49 3.16 -18.90
N THR A 27 -9.55 4.02 -18.50
CA THR A 27 -8.49 4.59 -19.35
C THR A 27 -7.09 4.37 -18.77
N CYS A 28 -6.97 3.67 -17.65
CA CYS A 28 -5.70 3.49 -16.93
C CYS A 28 -5.26 2.02 -16.93
N TYR A 29 -3.96 1.79 -17.13
CA TYR A 29 -3.32 0.50 -16.90
C TYR A 29 -3.14 0.27 -15.41
N VAL A 30 -3.74 -0.78 -14.88
CA VAL A 30 -3.70 -1.14 -13.45
C VAL A 30 -3.50 -2.65 -13.30
N PRO A 31 -2.92 -3.13 -12.19
CA PRO A 31 -2.90 -4.56 -11.89
C PRO A 31 -4.32 -5.12 -11.79
N ASP A 32 -4.54 -6.33 -12.29
CA ASP A 32 -5.81 -7.01 -12.10
C ASP A 32 -6.03 -7.38 -10.62
N MET A 33 -7.29 -7.57 -10.26
CA MET A 33 -7.66 -8.04 -8.93
C MET A 33 -7.39 -9.55 -8.79
N LYS A 34 -7.30 -10.29 -9.90
CA LYS A 34 -6.89 -11.69 -9.92
C LYS A 34 -5.40 -11.79 -10.16
N GLY A 35 -4.72 -12.52 -9.30
CA GLY A 35 -3.28 -12.72 -9.43
C GLY A 35 -2.78 -13.88 -8.59
N LYS A 36 -1.46 -13.99 -8.52
CA LYS A 36 -0.76 -15.06 -7.84
C LYS A 36 -0.07 -14.52 -6.60
N VAL A 37 -0.33 -15.17 -5.47
CA VAL A 37 0.36 -14.92 -4.21
C VAL A 37 1.55 -15.84 -4.10
N ALA A 38 2.70 -15.30 -3.72
CA ALA A 38 3.89 -16.05 -3.34
C ALA A 38 4.38 -15.57 -1.96
N CYS A 39 4.42 -16.48 -1.00
CA CYS A 39 4.91 -16.21 0.36
C CYS A 39 6.18 -17.02 0.64
N SER A 40 7.29 -16.32 0.90
CA SER A 40 8.55 -16.95 1.28
C SER A 40 8.55 -17.54 2.69
N PHE A 41 7.65 -17.08 3.57
CA PHE A 41 7.59 -17.53 4.95
C PHE A 41 6.92 -18.91 5.11
N CYS A 42 5.76 -19.12 4.47
CA CYS A 42 5.01 -20.38 4.59
C CYS A 42 4.98 -21.22 3.29
N GLY A 43 5.60 -20.75 2.21
CA GLY A 43 5.61 -21.42 0.91
C GLY A 43 4.30 -21.30 0.12
N CYS A 44 3.32 -20.51 0.57
CA CYS A 44 2.06 -20.31 -0.14
C CYS A 44 2.31 -19.80 -1.57
N ASN A 45 1.75 -20.51 -2.55
CA ASN A 45 1.95 -20.24 -3.98
C ASN A 45 0.67 -20.57 -4.77
N ARG A 46 -0.30 -19.65 -4.80
CA ARG A 46 -1.64 -19.92 -5.37
C ARG A 46 -2.28 -18.67 -5.98
N GLU A 47 -3.33 -18.87 -6.76
CA GLU A 47 -4.20 -17.79 -7.20
C GLU A 47 -4.98 -17.19 -6.02
N HIS A 48 -5.24 -15.89 -6.10
CA HIS A 48 -5.95 -15.12 -5.08
C HIS A 48 -6.68 -13.93 -5.71
N ASP A 49 -7.90 -13.70 -5.25
CA ASP A 49 -8.67 -12.50 -5.53
C ASP A 49 -8.30 -11.40 -4.53
N PHE A 50 -7.54 -10.41 -5.00
CA PHE A 50 -7.08 -9.28 -4.22
C PHE A 50 -8.23 -8.40 -3.75
N THR A 51 -8.16 -7.94 -2.51
CA THR A 51 -9.04 -6.95 -1.92
C THR A 51 -8.23 -5.88 -1.18
N SER A 52 -8.84 -4.74 -0.85
CA SER A 52 -8.15 -3.69 -0.09
C SER A 52 -7.69 -4.12 1.30
N LYS A 53 -8.25 -5.21 1.85
CA LYS A 53 -7.83 -5.78 3.13
C LYS A 53 -6.50 -6.53 3.04
N ASP A 54 -6.07 -6.89 1.84
CA ASP A 54 -4.85 -7.66 1.62
C ASP A 54 -3.61 -6.76 1.64
N TYR A 55 -3.75 -5.43 1.55
CA TYR A 55 -2.61 -4.52 1.58
C TYR A 55 -1.78 -4.68 2.87
N TYR A 56 -0.50 -5.04 2.72
CA TYR A 56 0.40 -5.12 3.87
C TYR A 56 0.71 -3.75 4.50
N TYR A 57 0.77 -2.71 3.67
CA TYR A 57 0.97 -1.32 4.07
C TYR A 57 -0.34 -0.52 3.99
N SER A 58 -1.33 -0.95 4.76
CA SER A 58 -2.51 -0.14 5.07
C SER A 58 -2.27 0.69 6.33
N ILE A 59 -2.51 2.00 6.26
CA ILE A 59 -2.47 2.93 7.39
C ILE A 59 -3.89 3.47 7.64
N PRO A 60 -4.53 3.14 8.78
CA PRO A 60 -5.83 3.71 9.10
C PRO A 60 -5.70 5.22 9.36
N VAL A 61 -6.66 6.00 8.86
CA VAL A 61 -6.75 7.46 8.99
C VAL A 61 -8.21 7.81 9.25
N GLY A 62 -8.59 7.96 10.52
CA GLY A 62 -9.98 8.16 10.93
C GLY A 62 -10.89 7.05 10.37
N ARG A 63 -11.80 7.40 9.46
CA ARG A 63 -12.72 6.43 8.81
C ARG A 63 -12.21 5.85 7.50
N ARG A 64 -11.03 6.27 7.05
CA ARG A 64 -10.42 5.89 5.77
C ARG A 64 -9.12 5.12 5.99
N PHE A 65 -8.57 4.62 4.91
CA PHE A 65 -7.26 3.97 4.89
C PHE A 65 -6.40 4.58 3.79
N LEU A 66 -5.14 4.80 4.10
CA LEU A 66 -4.08 5.07 3.14
C LEU A 66 -3.39 3.75 2.80
N TYR A 67 -3.22 3.46 1.52
CA TYR A 67 -2.61 2.20 1.07
C TYR A 67 -1.34 2.48 0.26
N ALA A 68 -0.32 1.66 0.46
CA ALA A 68 0.85 1.59 -0.41
C ALA A 68 1.00 0.18 -0.97
N ARG A 69 1.35 0.08 -2.27
CA ARG A 69 1.57 -1.22 -2.92
C ARG A 69 2.87 -1.86 -2.47
N THR A 70 3.95 -1.10 -2.39
CA THR A 70 5.26 -1.60 -1.94
C THR A 70 5.87 -0.68 -0.87
N MET A 71 6.95 -1.15 -0.25
CA MET A 71 7.80 -0.36 0.64
C MET A 71 8.28 0.94 -0.02
N GLU A 72 8.64 0.91 -1.31
CA GLU A 72 9.03 2.12 -2.03
C GLU A 72 7.87 3.11 -2.15
N ASN A 73 6.67 2.65 -2.48
CA ASN A 73 5.49 3.53 -2.50
C ASN A 73 5.20 4.11 -1.11
N LEU A 74 5.41 3.33 -0.04
CA LEU A 74 5.23 3.80 1.33
C LEU A 74 6.24 4.92 1.68
N LYS A 75 7.50 4.78 1.25
CA LYS A 75 8.53 5.83 1.41
C LYS A 75 8.19 7.10 0.64
N VAL A 76 7.64 6.98 -0.57
CA VAL A 76 7.16 8.13 -1.36
C VAL A 76 6.01 8.84 -0.63
N LEU A 77 5.05 8.11 -0.06
CA LEU A 77 3.98 8.69 0.75
C LEU A 77 4.53 9.40 2.00
N LEU A 78 5.52 8.81 2.68
CA LEU A 78 6.18 9.45 3.82
C LEU A 78 6.78 10.80 3.44
N ALA A 79 7.54 10.85 2.34
CA ALA A 79 8.14 12.09 1.84
C ALA A 79 7.07 13.13 1.50
N TYR A 80 6.01 12.72 0.78
CA TYR A 80 4.89 13.59 0.44
C TYR A 80 4.26 14.25 1.69
N PHE A 81 3.92 13.45 2.71
CA PHE A 81 3.33 13.99 3.92
C PHE A 81 4.37 14.80 4.73
N LYS A 82 5.66 14.44 4.75
CA LYS A 82 6.70 15.25 5.44
C LYS A 82 6.89 16.63 4.82
N GLU A 83 6.88 16.76 3.50
CA GLU A 83 7.10 18.02 2.79
C GLU A 83 5.97 19.06 2.97
N ASN A 84 4.87 18.69 3.62
CA ASN A 84 3.72 19.57 3.92
C ASN A 84 3.18 20.29 2.67
N LYS A 85 2.95 19.51 1.60
CA LYS A 85 2.34 20.01 0.36
C LYS A 85 0.82 20.16 0.53
N ARG A 86 0.39 21.10 1.38
CA ARG A 86 -0.93 21.76 1.21
C ARG A 86 -0.74 22.84 0.14
N ARG A 87 -0.53 22.46 -1.11
CA ARG A 87 -0.23 23.44 -2.15
C ARG A 87 -1.11 23.22 -3.35
N GLN A 88 -2.29 23.83 -3.33
CA GLN A 88 -3.03 24.30 -4.52
C GLN A 88 -3.02 23.31 -5.70
N SER A 89 -2.96 22.00 -5.43
CA SER A 89 -2.93 20.99 -6.47
C SER A 89 -4.34 20.81 -6.96
N ASP A 90 -4.45 20.38 -8.20
CA ASP A 90 -5.68 19.86 -8.78
C ASP A 90 -6.47 19.08 -7.72
N PRO A 91 -7.69 19.51 -7.35
CA PRO A 91 -8.53 18.83 -6.36
C PRO A 91 -8.74 17.35 -6.68
N GLU A 92 -8.59 16.94 -7.94
CA GLU A 92 -8.68 15.53 -8.36
C GLU A 92 -7.47 14.69 -7.93
N LEU A 93 -6.33 15.32 -7.65
CA LEU A 93 -5.07 14.68 -7.24
C LEU A 93 -4.74 14.86 -5.75
N ASP A 94 -5.52 15.67 -5.04
CA ASP A 94 -5.32 15.93 -3.61
C ASP A 94 -5.96 14.86 -2.73
N PHE A 95 -5.31 14.55 -1.61
CA PHE A 95 -5.88 13.63 -0.63
C PHE A 95 -7.12 14.25 0.06
N PRO A 96 -8.03 13.45 0.61
CA PRO A 96 -9.13 13.98 1.41
C PRO A 96 -8.62 14.83 2.58
N LYS A 97 -9.35 15.90 2.93
CA LYS A 97 -9.01 16.82 4.04
C LYS A 97 -8.60 16.11 5.33
N GLU A 98 -9.29 15.02 5.67
CA GLU A 98 -9.03 14.17 6.84
C GLU A 98 -7.56 13.69 6.92
N PHE A 99 -6.91 13.43 5.78
CA PHE A 99 -5.51 12.98 5.75
C PHE A 99 -4.56 14.12 6.13
N TYR A 100 -4.86 15.35 5.72
CA TYR A 100 -4.07 16.52 6.10
C TYR A 100 -4.32 16.97 7.55
N GLU A 101 -5.51 16.73 8.09
CA GLU A 101 -5.82 16.94 9.51
C GLU A 101 -5.05 15.94 10.38
N ASN A 102 -4.89 14.70 9.92
CA ASN A 102 -4.17 13.63 10.61
C ASN A 102 -2.70 13.47 10.15
N ARG A 103 -2.14 14.45 9.44
CA ARG A 103 -0.83 14.36 8.78
C ARG A 103 0.29 13.86 9.70
N LEU A 104 0.42 14.45 10.90
CA LEU A 104 1.49 14.09 11.84
C LEU A 104 1.37 12.64 12.30
N GLU A 105 0.14 12.19 12.53
CA GLU A 105 -0.14 10.81 12.91
C GLU A 105 0.15 9.85 11.75
N ILE A 106 -0.18 10.22 10.50
CA ILE A 106 0.17 9.45 9.30
C ILE A 106 1.69 9.29 9.19
N VAL A 107 2.45 10.38 9.29
CA VAL A 107 3.91 10.35 9.23
C VAL A 107 4.47 9.39 10.28
N LYS A 108 4.04 9.53 11.55
CA LYS A 108 4.48 8.66 12.64
C LYS A 108 4.14 7.20 12.41
N ARG A 109 2.93 6.89 11.93
CA ARG A 109 2.52 5.50 11.62
C ARG A 109 3.35 4.89 10.50
N ILE A 110 3.62 5.66 9.45
CA ILE A 110 4.46 5.20 8.33
C ILE A 110 5.89 4.96 8.80
N GLU A 111 6.50 5.89 9.55
CA GLU A 111 7.85 5.73 10.10
C GLU A 111 7.97 4.48 10.97
N ASN A 112 7.01 4.27 11.89
CA ASN A 112 6.97 3.08 12.74
C ASN A 112 6.86 1.79 11.91
N LYS A 113 6.07 1.79 10.83
CA LYS A 113 5.90 0.63 9.95
C LYS A 113 7.19 0.34 9.19
N ILE A 114 7.89 1.37 8.68
CA ILE A 114 9.18 1.22 8.00
C ILE A 114 10.24 0.69 8.96
N TYR A 115 10.34 1.28 10.16
CA TYR A 115 11.30 0.87 11.17
C TYR A 115 11.19 -0.63 11.49
N LYS A 116 9.96 -1.11 11.76
CA LYS A 116 9.68 -2.54 12.02
C LYS A 116 10.03 -3.49 10.87
N GLU A 117 10.14 -2.98 9.65
CA GLU A 117 10.51 -3.79 8.49
C GLU A 117 12.01 -3.78 8.22
N LEU A 118 12.76 -2.84 8.80
CA LEU A 118 14.22 -2.81 8.75
C LEU A 118 14.86 -3.64 9.88
N GLU A 119 14.12 -3.89 10.97
CA GLU A 119 14.57 -4.71 12.10
C GLU A 119 14.31 -6.22 11.91
N LYS A 120 13.61 -6.62 10.84
CA LYS A 120 13.34 -8.02 10.48
C LYS A 120 14.34 -8.53 9.45
#